data_AF-K2MJB7-F1
#
_entry.id   AF-K2MJB7-F1
#
_cell.length_a   1.000
_cell.length_b   1.000
_cell.length_c   1.000
_cell.angle_alpha   90.00
_cell.angle_beta   90.00
_cell.angle_gamma   90.00
#
_symmetry.space_group_name_H-M   'P 1'
#
loop_
_entity.id
_entity.type
_entity.pdbx_description
1 polymer ?
#
loop_
_entity_poly.entity_id
_entity_poly.type
_entity_poly.pdbx_seq_one_letter_code
_entity_poly.pdbx_strand_id
1 'polypeptide(L)'
;VGGGRATACFDSVVFSGLITVAVDLRSMDAFADALNVTLRHCVLAGGAQLRIGGLSESTARLMPHALVNMTNVTLLEGTIVLHGAMPPNSSVLLANSTLRATVGGSQYVPTTRGHAGFQYGPALVLDGVRLLSTRFVMTRSTLVCGGGSCAAILVERGLGVNLSSVFYMDNCAVISQKHVMYALASDLRVAGGSVFSIQNSSWSAPSINVYEGACVFKDVAVVGGSVLQIVSSTFRL
;
A
#
# COMPACT_ATOMS: atom_id res chain seq x y z
N VAL A 1 -4.79 -5.62 17.17
CA VAL A 1 -3.58 -6.07 17.90
C VAL A 1 -2.76 -4.84 18.25
N GLY A 2 -2.25 -4.75 19.48
CA GLY A 2 -1.47 -3.62 19.98
C GLY A 2 -1.75 -3.32 21.46
N GLY A 3 -1.68 -4.33 22.33
CA GLY A 3 -1.88 -4.13 23.77
C GLY A 3 -0.61 -3.69 24.47
N GLY A 4 0.00 -2.55 24.05
CA GLY A 4 1.29 -2.11 24.60
C GLY A 4 2.45 -3.05 24.28
N ARG A 5 2.32 -3.87 23.24
CA ARG A 5 3.40 -4.74 22.75
C ARG A 5 4.17 -4.02 21.65
N ALA A 6 5.49 -4.12 21.68
CA ALA A 6 6.37 -3.65 20.62
C ALA A 6 6.33 -4.54 19.36
N THR A 7 5.67 -5.70 19.41
CA THR A 7 5.70 -6.68 18.31
C THR A 7 4.34 -7.31 18.04
N ALA A 8 3.97 -7.39 16.76
CA ALA A 8 2.86 -8.16 16.23
C ALA A 8 3.39 -9.09 15.12
N CYS A 9 3.35 -10.41 15.35
CA CYS A 9 3.83 -11.39 14.39
C CYS A 9 2.72 -12.37 14.01
N PHE A 10 2.58 -12.59 12.71
CA PHE A 10 1.74 -13.62 12.12
C PHE A 10 2.62 -14.47 11.21
N ASP A 11 2.74 -15.76 11.53
CA ASP A 11 3.44 -16.73 10.70
C ASP A 11 2.48 -17.89 10.38
N SER A 12 2.32 -18.19 9.10
CA SER A 12 1.51 -19.30 8.62
C SER A 12 0.03 -19.20 9.04
N VAL A 13 -0.49 -17.97 9.17
CA VAL A 13 -1.86 -17.69 9.59
C VAL A 13 -2.78 -17.51 8.38
N VAL A 14 -3.98 -18.09 8.46
CA VAL A 14 -5.05 -17.87 7.47
C VAL A 14 -6.11 -16.96 8.09
N PHE A 15 -6.31 -15.80 7.47
CA PHE A 15 -7.42 -14.88 7.74
C PHE A 15 -8.51 -15.12 6.70
N SER A 16 -9.72 -15.49 7.11
CA SER A 16 -10.78 -15.88 6.18
C SER A 16 -12.11 -15.23 6.52
N GLY A 17 -12.86 -14.88 5.49
CA GLY A 17 -14.20 -14.29 5.57
C GLY A 17 -14.17 -12.77 5.70
N LEU A 18 -15.33 -12.21 6.02
CA LEU A 18 -15.58 -10.77 6.10
C LEU A 18 -15.02 -10.17 7.39
N ILE A 19 -13.72 -10.35 7.62
CA ILE A 19 -13.02 -9.88 8.82
C ILE A 19 -12.03 -8.78 8.49
N THR A 20 -11.84 -7.88 9.44
CA THR A 20 -10.78 -6.86 9.39
C THR A 20 -9.83 -7.07 10.55
N VAL A 21 -8.58 -7.39 10.23
CA VAL A 21 -7.49 -7.49 11.19
C VAL A 21 -6.76 -6.15 11.23
N ALA A 22 -6.88 -5.46 12.36
CA ALA A 22 -6.20 -4.17 12.57
C ALA A 22 -4.92 -4.35 13.39
N VAL A 23 -3.80 -3.85 12.86
CA VAL A 23 -2.55 -3.62 13.58
C VAL A 23 -2.37 -2.11 13.68
N ASP A 24 -2.64 -1.55 14.86
CA ASP A 24 -2.58 -0.11 15.09
C ASP A 24 -1.27 0.26 15.78
N LEU A 25 -0.37 0.93 15.06
CA LEU A 25 0.92 1.37 15.58
C LEU A 25 0.76 2.31 16.78
N ARG A 26 -0.33 3.08 16.87
CA ARG A 26 -0.61 3.96 18.02
C ARG A 26 -0.75 3.21 19.33
N SER A 27 -1.24 1.97 19.26
CA SER A 27 -1.52 1.15 20.43
C SER A 27 -0.30 0.30 20.87
N MET A 28 0.76 0.27 20.06
CA MET A 28 1.99 -0.43 20.38
C MET A 28 2.83 0.33 21.41
N ASP A 29 3.86 -0.34 21.93
CA ASP A 29 4.75 0.23 22.95
C ASP A 29 5.57 1.41 22.41
N ALA A 30 5.18 2.62 22.80
CA ALA A 30 5.86 3.86 22.40
C ALA A 30 7.25 4.03 23.04
N PHE A 31 7.61 3.20 24.03
CA PHE A 31 8.90 3.26 24.73
C PHE A 31 9.87 2.17 24.28
N ALA A 32 9.45 1.29 23.37
CA ALA A 32 10.33 0.27 22.81
C ALA A 32 11.35 0.86 21.83
N ASP A 33 12.45 0.14 21.60
CA ASP A 33 13.47 0.54 20.62
C ASP A 33 12.89 0.63 19.19
N ALA A 34 11.96 -0.28 18.85
CA ALA A 34 11.31 -0.37 17.55
C ALA A 34 9.93 -1.04 17.63
N LEU A 35 9.04 -0.71 16.70
CA LEU A 35 7.77 -1.40 16.49
C LEU A 35 7.90 -2.44 15.38
N ASN A 36 7.66 -3.71 15.68
CA ASN A 36 7.79 -4.80 14.71
C ASN A 36 6.43 -5.35 14.30
N VAL A 37 6.15 -5.34 13.00
CA VAL A 37 4.95 -5.97 12.44
C VAL A 37 5.39 -6.95 11.36
N THR A 38 5.20 -8.24 11.58
CA THR A 38 5.64 -9.27 10.65
C THR A 38 4.49 -10.15 10.19
N LEU A 39 4.40 -10.36 8.88
CA LEU A 39 3.54 -11.33 8.24
C LEU A 39 4.38 -12.25 7.36
N ARG A 40 4.35 -13.55 7.64
CA ARG A 40 5.12 -14.56 6.92
C ARG A 40 4.23 -15.74 6.57
N HIS A 41 4.21 -16.17 5.31
CA HIS A 41 3.38 -17.31 4.86
C HIS A 41 1.88 -17.17 5.19
N CYS A 42 1.39 -15.93 5.31
CA CYS A 42 0.00 -15.68 5.67
C CYS A 42 -0.90 -15.69 4.43
N VAL A 43 -2.15 -16.13 4.62
CA VAL A 43 -3.19 -16.10 3.59
C VAL A 43 -4.34 -15.22 4.04
N LEU A 44 -4.80 -14.31 3.19
CA LEU A 44 -6.05 -13.56 3.39
C LEU A 44 -7.04 -13.99 2.32
N ALA A 45 -8.19 -14.51 2.72
CA ALA A 45 -9.16 -15.09 1.81
C ALA A 45 -10.59 -14.59 2.06
N GLY A 46 -11.39 -14.50 0.99
CA GLY A 46 -12.84 -14.33 1.10
C GLY A 46 -13.28 -12.99 1.68
N GLY A 47 -12.65 -11.90 1.24
CA GLY A 47 -12.96 -10.53 1.66
C GLY A 47 -12.16 -10.04 2.86
N ALA A 48 -11.25 -10.86 3.40
CA ALA A 48 -10.46 -10.52 4.57
C ALA A 48 -9.57 -9.29 4.32
N GLN A 49 -9.56 -8.37 5.28
CA GLN A 49 -8.77 -7.15 5.24
C GLN A 49 -7.71 -7.16 6.34
N LEU A 50 -6.49 -6.80 6.00
CA LEU A 50 -5.45 -6.44 6.98
C LEU A 50 -5.22 -4.93 6.89
N ARG A 51 -5.50 -4.22 7.98
CA ARG A 51 -5.25 -2.79 8.10
C ARG A 51 -4.09 -2.55 9.05
N ILE A 52 -2.99 -2.03 8.51
CA ILE A 52 -1.85 -1.55 9.29
C ILE A 52 -2.02 -0.03 9.43
N GLY A 53 -2.50 0.37 10.59
CA GLY A 53 -2.79 1.75 10.95
C GLY A 53 -1.53 2.46 11.42
N GLY A 54 -1.11 3.45 10.65
CA GLY A 54 -0.14 4.46 11.03
C GLY A 54 -0.79 5.60 11.81
N LEU A 55 -0.10 6.73 11.86
CA LEU A 55 -0.34 7.78 12.84
C LEU A 55 -0.74 9.09 12.14
N SER A 56 -1.14 10.10 12.91
CA SER A 56 -1.02 11.47 12.41
C SER A 56 0.46 11.83 12.29
N GLU A 57 0.83 12.79 11.44
CA GLU A 57 2.24 13.19 11.30
C GLU A 57 2.84 13.69 12.63
N SER A 58 2.05 14.34 13.48
CA SER A 58 2.49 14.80 14.80
C SER A 58 2.82 13.64 15.74
N THR A 59 1.95 12.62 15.80
CA THR A 59 2.17 11.45 16.65
C THR A 59 3.24 10.54 16.06
N ALA A 60 3.37 10.44 14.73
CA ALA A 60 4.41 9.66 14.07
C ALA A 60 5.82 10.03 14.55
N ARG A 61 6.09 11.33 14.74
CA ARG A 61 7.39 11.83 15.19
C ARG A 61 7.72 11.50 16.65
N LEU A 62 6.72 11.11 17.43
CA LEU A 62 6.87 10.74 18.85
C LEU A 62 6.99 9.22 19.04
N MET A 63 6.73 8.44 17.98
CA MET A 63 6.80 6.99 18.04
C MET A 63 8.18 6.49 17.62
N PRO A 64 8.64 5.37 18.18
CA PRO A 64 9.82 4.69 17.69
C PRO A 64 9.63 4.23 16.25
N HIS A 65 10.74 4.01 15.55
CA HIS A 65 10.70 3.54 14.17
C HIS A 65 9.98 2.20 14.04
N ALA A 66 9.27 2.01 12.93
CA ALA A 66 8.50 0.81 12.66
C ALA A 66 9.15 -0.04 11.56
N LEU A 67 9.19 -1.34 11.78
CA LEU A 67 9.62 -2.37 10.83
C LEU A 67 8.40 -3.22 10.48
N VAL A 68 7.81 -2.95 9.32
CA VAL A 68 6.68 -3.70 8.79
C VAL A 68 7.19 -4.61 7.68
N ASN A 69 7.15 -5.93 7.90
CA ASN A 69 7.66 -6.91 6.96
C ASN A 69 6.58 -7.93 6.58
N MET A 70 6.19 -7.92 5.31
CA MET A 70 5.21 -8.82 4.73
C MET A 70 5.91 -9.66 3.65
N THR A 71 6.13 -10.94 3.93
CA THR A 71 6.85 -11.87 3.04
C THR A 71 6.04 -13.13 2.80
N ASN A 72 6.05 -13.63 1.56
CA ASN A 72 5.29 -14.82 1.18
C ASN A 72 3.80 -14.72 1.58
N VAL A 73 3.19 -13.56 1.36
CA VAL A 73 1.76 -13.35 1.65
C VAL A 73 0.93 -13.69 0.41
N THR A 74 -0.19 -14.37 0.62
CA THR A 74 -1.13 -14.71 -0.46
C THR A 74 -2.50 -14.09 -0.18
N LEU A 75 -3.01 -13.26 -1.09
CA LEU A 75 -4.40 -12.78 -1.04
C LEU A 75 -5.24 -13.56 -2.06
N LEU A 76 -6.37 -14.07 -1.62
CA LEU A 76 -7.40 -14.73 -2.43
C LEU A 76 -8.73 -14.00 -2.19
N GLU A 77 -8.93 -12.89 -2.90
CA GLU A 77 -10.00 -11.92 -2.59
C GLU A 77 -9.77 -11.21 -1.25
N GLY A 78 -8.52 -10.86 -0.95
CA GLY A 78 -8.16 -10.11 0.27
C GLY A 78 -7.60 -8.73 -0.05
N THR A 79 -7.52 -7.87 0.97
CA THR A 79 -6.98 -6.51 0.83
C THR A 79 -6.01 -6.18 1.96
N ILE A 80 -4.86 -5.61 1.62
CA ILE A 80 -3.95 -4.98 2.59
C ILE A 80 -4.15 -3.47 2.53
N VAL A 81 -4.32 -2.83 3.68
CA VAL A 81 -4.48 -1.38 3.79
C VAL A 81 -3.37 -0.82 4.68
N LEU A 82 -2.57 0.07 4.12
CA LEU A 82 -1.62 0.89 4.86
C LEU A 82 -2.22 2.27 5.02
N HIS A 83 -2.33 2.74 6.25
CA HIS A 83 -2.99 4.00 6.55
C HIS A 83 -2.09 4.97 7.30
N GLY A 84 -2.15 6.26 6.98
CA GLY A 84 -1.54 7.33 7.78
C GLY A 84 -0.02 7.43 7.70
N ALA A 85 0.56 8.19 8.62
CA ALA A 85 2.00 8.46 8.67
C ALA A 85 2.77 7.32 9.34
N MET A 86 3.84 6.88 8.69
CA MET A 86 4.83 5.99 9.30
C MET A 86 5.74 6.80 10.22
N PRO A 87 6.15 6.26 11.38
CA PRO A 87 7.18 6.90 12.22
C PRO A 87 8.45 7.18 11.41
N PRO A 88 9.23 8.23 11.75
CA PRO A 88 10.49 8.50 11.10
C PRO A 88 11.44 7.30 11.10
N ASN A 89 12.26 7.16 10.05
CA ASN A 89 13.27 6.10 9.92
C ASN A 89 12.70 4.68 9.86
N SER A 90 11.43 4.53 9.50
CA SER A 90 10.75 3.23 9.38
C SER A 90 11.09 2.48 8.08
N SER A 91 10.74 1.21 8.05
CA SER A 91 10.80 0.36 6.86
C SER A 91 9.50 -0.42 6.69
N VAL A 92 8.97 -0.44 5.48
CA VAL A 92 7.80 -1.22 5.07
C VAL A 92 8.20 -2.06 3.86
N LEU A 93 8.20 -3.38 4.02
CA LEU A 93 8.57 -4.34 2.98
C LEU A 93 7.37 -5.23 2.65
N LEU A 94 7.05 -5.32 1.36
CA LEU A 94 6.16 -6.35 0.80
C LEU A 94 6.91 -7.14 -0.26
N ALA A 95 7.25 -8.39 0.03
CA ALA A 95 8.12 -9.19 -0.82
C ALA A 95 7.58 -10.59 -1.10
N ASN A 96 7.92 -11.15 -2.26
CA ASN A 96 7.65 -12.54 -2.64
C ASN A 96 6.16 -12.92 -2.48
N SER A 97 5.25 -12.00 -2.79
CA SER A 97 3.84 -12.15 -2.44
C SER A 97 2.93 -12.20 -3.67
N THR A 98 1.79 -12.86 -3.56
CA THR A 98 0.79 -12.97 -4.62
C THR A 98 -0.54 -12.42 -4.12
N LEU A 99 -0.94 -11.26 -4.61
CA LEU A 99 -2.12 -10.55 -4.14
C LEU A 99 -3.20 -10.58 -5.23
N ARG A 100 -4.26 -11.36 -5.02
CA ARG A 100 -5.42 -11.40 -5.92
C ARG A 100 -6.64 -10.76 -5.26
N ALA A 101 -7.29 -9.88 -6.00
CA ALA A 101 -8.53 -9.24 -5.60
C ALA A 101 -9.48 -9.08 -6.80
N THR A 102 -10.78 -9.04 -6.52
CA THR A 102 -11.81 -8.70 -7.49
C THR A 102 -12.79 -7.70 -6.90
N VAL A 103 -13.48 -6.97 -7.77
CA VAL A 103 -14.53 -6.02 -7.35
C VAL A 103 -15.62 -6.72 -6.53
N GLY A 104 -16.02 -7.94 -6.91
CA GLY A 104 -17.05 -8.71 -6.21
C GLY A 104 -16.60 -9.33 -4.89
N GLY A 105 -15.32 -9.70 -4.77
CA GLY A 105 -14.75 -10.26 -3.53
C GLY A 105 -14.30 -9.21 -2.50
N SER A 106 -14.14 -7.96 -2.93
CA SER A 106 -13.64 -6.89 -2.08
C SER A 106 -14.68 -6.40 -1.07
N GLN A 107 -14.19 -6.18 0.16
CA GLN A 107 -14.91 -5.51 1.24
C GLN A 107 -14.39 -4.09 1.49
N TYR A 108 -13.47 -3.62 0.65
CA TYR A 108 -12.92 -2.29 0.80
C TYR A 108 -13.94 -1.25 0.35
N VAL A 109 -14.28 -0.33 1.26
CA VAL A 109 -15.17 0.79 0.98
C VAL A 109 -14.34 2.07 0.95
N PRO A 110 -14.28 2.78 -0.20
CA PRO A 110 -13.61 4.07 -0.28
C PRO A 110 -14.21 5.07 0.68
N THR A 111 -13.35 5.91 1.24
CA THR A 111 -13.74 6.92 2.25
C THR A 111 -13.48 8.34 1.76
N THR A 112 -12.96 8.49 0.55
CA THR A 112 -12.86 9.76 -0.16
C THR A 112 -14.25 10.34 -0.40
N ARG A 113 -14.42 11.64 -0.10
CA ARG A 113 -15.70 12.34 -0.27
C ARG A 113 -16.18 12.24 -1.72
N GLY A 114 -17.49 12.01 -1.89
CA GLY A 114 -18.12 11.84 -3.20
C GLY A 114 -17.86 10.48 -3.87
N HIS A 115 -17.07 9.59 -3.25
CA HIS A 115 -16.69 8.30 -3.84
C HIS A 115 -17.16 7.08 -3.03
N ALA A 116 -17.92 7.29 -1.95
CA ALA A 116 -18.41 6.22 -1.07
C ALA A 116 -19.37 5.22 -1.75
N GLY A 117 -19.96 5.58 -2.90
CA GLY A 117 -20.85 4.71 -3.68
C GLY A 117 -20.12 3.84 -4.72
N PHE A 118 -18.81 4.01 -4.90
CA PHE A 118 -18.05 3.21 -5.86
C PHE A 118 -17.44 1.98 -5.19
N GLN A 119 -17.63 0.82 -5.81
CA GLN A 119 -17.00 -0.42 -5.38
C GLN A 119 -15.71 -0.65 -6.15
N TYR A 120 -14.60 -0.79 -5.43
CA TYR A 120 -13.28 -1.12 -5.98
C TYR A 120 -12.81 -2.46 -5.43
N GLY A 121 -12.00 -3.16 -6.21
CA GLY A 121 -11.40 -4.45 -5.85
C GLY A 121 -9.91 -4.42 -5.51
N PRO A 122 -9.40 -3.54 -4.62
CA PRO A 122 -7.96 -3.39 -4.46
C PRO A 122 -7.32 -4.54 -3.70
N ALA A 123 -6.13 -4.92 -4.16
CA ALA A 123 -5.24 -5.81 -3.44
C ALA A 123 -4.42 -5.05 -2.38
N LEU A 124 -3.99 -3.83 -2.72
CA LEU A 124 -3.28 -2.92 -1.83
C LEU A 124 -3.96 -1.55 -1.81
N VAL A 125 -4.14 -0.98 -0.62
CA VAL A 125 -4.62 0.38 -0.42
C VAL A 125 -3.58 1.19 0.31
N LEU A 126 -3.25 2.35 -0.23
CA LEU A 126 -2.42 3.39 0.38
C LEU A 126 -3.32 4.56 0.77
N ASP A 127 -3.69 4.58 2.04
CA ASP A 127 -4.71 5.46 2.59
C ASP A 127 -4.07 6.59 3.41
N GLY A 128 -3.87 7.76 2.81
CA GLY A 128 -3.29 8.92 3.46
C GLY A 128 -1.85 8.68 3.90
N VAL A 129 -1.13 7.81 3.17
CA VAL A 129 0.21 7.37 3.55
C VAL A 129 1.18 8.55 3.50
N ARG A 130 1.96 8.70 4.58
CA ARG A 130 3.05 9.67 4.67
C ARG A 130 4.33 8.94 5.10
N LEU A 131 5.31 8.94 4.21
CA LEU A 131 6.65 8.40 4.45
C LEU A 131 7.55 9.56 4.91
N LEU A 132 8.15 9.41 6.09
CA LEU A 132 9.02 10.39 6.72
C LEU A 132 10.36 9.70 6.98
N SER A 133 11.39 9.96 6.16
CA SER A 133 12.64 9.18 6.18
C SER A 133 12.40 7.66 6.17
N THR A 134 11.33 7.23 5.50
CA THR A 134 10.82 5.86 5.53
C THR A 134 11.08 5.19 4.20
N ARG A 135 11.42 3.90 4.25
CA ARG A 135 11.60 3.06 3.05
C ARG A 135 10.38 2.18 2.87
N PHE A 136 9.59 2.43 1.84
CA PHE A 136 8.56 1.52 1.37
C PHE A 136 9.11 0.75 0.17
N VAL A 137 9.17 -0.57 0.26
CA VAL A 137 9.68 -1.45 -0.79
C VAL A 137 8.66 -2.53 -1.08
N MET A 138 8.22 -2.61 -2.34
CA MET A 138 7.52 -3.77 -2.87
C MET A 138 8.43 -4.47 -3.87
N THR A 139 8.68 -5.78 -3.69
CA THR A 139 9.57 -6.51 -4.60
C THR A 139 9.12 -7.94 -4.87
N ARG A 140 9.43 -8.47 -6.06
CA ARG A 140 9.15 -9.87 -6.45
C ARG A 140 7.71 -10.29 -6.13
N SER A 141 6.76 -9.41 -6.40
CA SER A 141 5.35 -9.61 -6.04
C SER A 141 4.44 -9.49 -7.24
N THR A 142 3.36 -10.26 -7.24
CA THR A 142 2.35 -10.27 -8.30
C THR A 142 1.03 -9.79 -7.76
N LEU A 143 0.43 -8.81 -8.42
CA LEU A 143 -0.88 -8.24 -8.09
C LEU A 143 -1.82 -8.50 -9.25
N VAL A 144 -2.98 -9.10 -8.98
CA VAL A 144 -4.02 -9.38 -9.98
C VAL A 144 -5.35 -8.82 -9.50
N CYS A 145 -5.94 -7.94 -10.32
CA CYS A 145 -7.18 -7.23 -10.01
C CYS A 145 -8.21 -7.47 -11.12
N GLY A 146 -9.31 -8.16 -10.79
CA GLY A 146 -10.43 -8.43 -11.70
C GLY A 146 -11.69 -7.61 -11.42
N GLY A 147 -12.40 -7.20 -12.46
CA GLY A 147 -13.69 -6.50 -12.42
C GLY A 147 -13.65 -5.14 -13.12
N GLY A 148 -14.81 -4.69 -13.62
CA GLY A 148 -14.95 -3.48 -14.46
C GLY A 148 -14.65 -2.15 -13.77
N SER A 149 -14.35 -2.15 -12.47
CA SER A 149 -13.88 -1.01 -11.66
C SER A 149 -12.58 -1.30 -10.90
N CYS A 150 -11.86 -2.38 -11.23
CA CYS A 150 -10.73 -2.83 -10.41
C CYS A 150 -9.52 -1.89 -10.46
N ALA A 151 -9.01 -1.52 -9.29
CA ALA A 151 -7.74 -0.81 -9.13
C ALA A 151 -6.82 -1.66 -8.25
N ALA A 152 -5.72 -2.21 -8.80
CA ALA A 152 -4.87 -3.16 -8.06
C ALA A 152 -4.24 -2.52 -6.82
N ILE A 153 -3.76 -1.28 -7.00
CA ILE A 153 -3.29 -0.38 -5.95
C ILE A 153 -4.20 0.84 -5.94
N LEU A 154 -4.90 1.05 -4.83
CA LEU A 154 -5.77 2.21 -4.64
C LEU A 154 -5.09 3.21 -3.71
N VAL A 155 -5.11 4.49 -4.08
CA VAL A 155 -4.59 5.58 -3.25
C VAL A 155 -5.75 6.50 -2.86
N GLU A 156 -5.88 6.78 -1.56
CA GLU A 156 -6.85 7.72 -1.03
C GLU A 156 -6.16 8.72 -0.11
N ARG A 157 -6.72 9.93 0.05
CA ARG A 157 -6.18 10.99 0.91
C ARG A 157 -4.71 11.37 0.63
N GLY A 158 -4.25 11.07 -0.58
CA GLY A 158 -2.92 11.37 -1.11
C GLY A 158 -1.80 10.45 -0.59
N LEU A 159 -0.72 10.37 -1.37
CA LEU A 159 0.51 9.67 -1.05
C LEU A 159 1.66 10.67 -0.95
N GLY A 160 2.28 10.76 0.23
CA GLY A 160 3.40 11.67 0.49
C GLY A 160 4.69 10.90 0.76
N VAL A 161 5.74 11.21 -0.01
CA VAL A 161 7.08 10.66 0.14
C VAL A 161 8.02 11.81 0.47
N ASN A 162 8.43 11.95 1.73
CA ASN A 162 9.12 13.14 2.23
C ASN A 162 10.31 12.82 3.15
N LEU A 163 11.22 13.77 3.35
CA LEU A 163 12.39 13.68 4.23
C LEU A 163 13.33 12.52 3.85
N SER A 164 13.86 12.51 2.64
CA SER A 164 14.75 11.44 2.13
C SER A 164 14.10 10.05 2.20
N SER A 165 12.79 9.98 2.01
CA SER A 165 12.05 8.72 1.92
C SER A 165 12.23 8.05 0.57
N VAL A 166 11.95 6.76 0.55
CA VAL A 166 11.98 5.96 -0.67
C VAL A 166 10.65 5.21 -0.79
N PHE A 167 9.97 5.37 -1.93
CA PHE A 167 8.92 4.46 -2.37
C PHE A 167 9.46 3.71 -3.59
N TYR A 168 9.64 2.41 -3.44
CA TYR A 168 10.30 1.57 -4.43
C TYR A 168 9.45 0.36 -4.79
N MET A 169 9.23 0.13 -6.07
CA MET A 169 8.62 -1.09 -6.60
C MET A 169 9.57 -1.73 -7.60
N ASP A 170 9.94 -2.99 -7.39
CA ASP A 170 10.92 -3.69 -8.22
C ASP A 170 10.53 -5.13 -8.52
N ASN A 171 10.75 -5.58 -9.76
CA ASN A 171 10.43 -6.95 -10.17
C ASN A 171 8.98 -7.34 -9.82
N CYS A 172 8.05 -6.41 -10.00
CA CYS A 172 6.63 -6.60 -9.71
C CYS A 172 5.83 -6.79 -11.00
N ALA A 173 4.85 -7.69 -10.97
CA ALA A 173 3.89 -7.87 -12.06
C ALA A 173 2.50 -7.44 -11.58
N VAL A 174 1.93 -6.40 -12.15
CA VAL A 174 0.61 -5.90 -11.77
C VAL A 174 -0.33 -5.97 -12.97
N ILE A 175 -1.37 -6.78 -12.86
CA ILE A 175 -2.35 -7.02 -13.91
C ILE A 175 -3.71 -6.59 -13.35
N SER A 176 -4.32 -5.60 -13.97
CA SER A 176 -5.63 -5.11 -13.58
C SER A 176 -6.54 -5.00 -14.80
N GLN A 177 -7.85 -5.20 -14.65
CA GLN A 177 -8.77 -4.94 -15.76
C GLN A 177 -8.95 -3.45 -16.06
N LYS A 178 -8.80 -2.57 -15.05
CA LYS A 178 -9.09 -1.13 -15.22
C LYS A 178 -7.90 -0.22 -14.91
N HIS A 179 -7.45 -0.25 -13.65
CA HIS A 179 -6.35 0.59 -13.21
C HIS A 179 -5.29 -0.24 -12.48
N VAL A 180 -4.02 0.02 -12.74
CA VAL A 180 -2.95 -0.57 -11.94
C VAL A 180 -2.82 0.20 -10.62
N MET A 181 -2.39 1.46 -10.67
CA MET A 181 -2.36 2.37 -9.53
C MET A 181 -3.32 3.55 -9.78
N TYR A 182 -4.34 3.69 -8.94
CA TYR A 182 -5.39 4.69 -9.10
C TYR A 182 -5.58 5.50 -7.83
N ALA A 183 -5.45 6.82 -7.93
CA ALA A 183 -5.67 7.73 -6.83
C ALA A 183 -7.03 8.41 -6.92
N LEU A 184 -7.90 8.14 -5.94
CA LEU A 184 -9.24 8.73 -5.87
C LEU A 184 -9.16 10.19 -5.44
N ALA A 185 -9.27 11.11 -6.41
CA ALA A 185 -9.16 12.55 -6.19
C ALA A 185 -7.97 12.93 -5.28
N SER A 186 -6.87 12.19 -5.43
CA SER A 186 -5.76 12.16 -4.49
C SER A 186 -4.45 12.48 -5.23
N ASP A 187 -3.56 13.15 -4.50
CA ASP A 187 -2.33 13.68 -5.07
C ASP A 187 -1.12 12.83 -4.67
N LEU A 188 -0.10 12.84 -5.53
CA LEU A 188 1.23 12.33 -5.22
C LEU A 188 2.17 13.50 -4.93
N ARG A 189 2.83 13.48 -3.78
CA ARG A 189 3.87 14.46 -3.44
C ARG A 189 5.17 13.77 -3.07
N VAL A 190 6.22 14.02 -3.85
CA VAL A 190 7.59 13.55 -3.60
C VAL A 190 8.46 14.77 -3.28
N ALA A 191 8.98 14.84 -2.05
CA ALA A 191 9.63 16.05 -1.51
C ALA A 191 10.85 15.74 -0.63
N GLY A 192 11.69 16.74 -0.41
CA GLY A 192 12.80 16.67 0.57
C GLY A 192 13.87 15.62 0.21
N GLY A 193 14.34 15.62 -1.04
CA GLY A 193 15.33 14.65 -1.53
C GLY A 193 14.84 13.20 -1.54
N SER A 194 13.53 12.99 -1.68
CA SER A 194 12.93 11.66 -1.68
C SER A 194 12.89 11.05 -3.08
N VAL A 195 12.70 9.73 -3.14
CA VAL A 195 12.64 8.99 -4.40
C VAL A 195 11.35 8.18 -4.48
N PHE A 196 10.59 8.36 -5.56
CA PHE A 196 9.54 7.46 -5.99
C PHE A 196 10.00 6.74 -7.25
N SER A 197 10.12 5.41 -7.21
CA SER A 197 10.76 4.66 -8.29
C SER A 197 10.09 3.32 -8.54
N ILE A 198 9.75 3.06 -9.80
CA ILE A 198 9.27 1.76 -10.29
C ILE A 198 10.31 1.21 -11.25
N GLN A 199 10.81 0.00 -10.99
CA GLN A 199 11.86 -0.64 -11.79
C GLN A 199 11.53 -2.08 -12.14
N ASN A 200 12.04 -2.55 -13.28
CA ASN A 200 11.99 -3.97 -13.68
C ASN A 200 10.60 -4.60 -13.56
N SER A 201 9.54 -3.81 -13.74
CA SER A 201 8.17 -4.20 -13.43
C SER A 201 7.33 -4.28 -14.69
N SER A 202 6.28 -5.11 -14.67
CA SER A 202 5.31 -5.20 -15.76
C SER A 202 3.93 -4.81 -15.25
N TRP A 203 3.37 -3.75 -15.83
CA TRP A 203 2.05 -3.23 -15.47
C TRP A 203 1.11 -3.36 -16.65
N SER A 204 -0.03 -4.01 -16.46
CA SER A 204 -1.03 -4.22 -17.51
C SER A 204 -2.41 -3.77 -17.05
N ALA A 205 -3.05 -2.95 -17.88
CA ALA A 205 -4.44 -2.53 -17.75
C ALA A 205 -5.02 -2.27 -19.15
N PRO A 206 -5.66 -3.26 -19.82
CA PRO A 206 -6.12 -3.21 -21.22
C PRO A 206 -7.34 -2.27 -21.43
N SER A 207 -7.31 -1.12 -20.76
CA SER A 207 -8.24 -0.01 -20.77
C SER A 207 -8.42 0.62 -22.15
N ILE A 208 -9.59 0.57 -22.80
CA ILE A 208 -9.86 1.39 -24.00
C ILE A 208 -10.19 2.86 -23.68
N ASN A 209 -10.31 3.25 -22.40
CA ASN A 209 -10.70 4.60 -22.00
C ASN A 209 -9.50 5.49 -21.63
N VAL A 210 -9.51 6.73 -22.10
CA VAL A 210 -8.42 7.73 -21.94
C VAL A 210 -8.13 8.12 -20.48
N TYR A 211 -9.07 7.88 -19.57
CA TYR A 211 -8.93 8.13 -18.12
C TYR A 211 -8.56 6.88 -17.31
N GLU A 212 -8.31 5.77 -18.00
CA GLU A 212 -7.89 4.49 -17.45
C GLU A 212 -6.42 4.27 -17.80
N GLY A 213 -5.65 3.68 -16.87
CA GLY A 213 -4.22 3.69 -17.04
C GLY A 213 -3.44 3.02 -15.92
N ALA A 214 -2.13 2.93 -16.16
CA ALA A 214 -1.20 2.30 -15.25
C ALA A 214 -1.02 3.09 -13.95
N CYS A 215 -0.93 4.41 -14.01
CA CYS A 215 -0.64 5.26 -12.86
C CYS A 215 -1.41 6.58 -13.00
N VAL A 216 -2.45 6.77 -12.19
CA VAL A 216 -3.33 7.94 -12.30
C VAL A 216 -3.43 8.63 -10.95
N PHE A 217 -3.00 9.89 -10.89
CA PHE A 217 -3.15 10.80 -9.76
C PHE A 217 -3.87 12.06 -10.22
N LYS A 218 -4.54 12.75 -9.30
CA LYS A 218 -5.15 14.05 -9.61
C LYS A 218 -4.06 15.08 -9.89
N ASP A 219 -3.18 15.28 -8.92
CA ASP A 219 -2.01 16.15 -9.06
C ASP A 219 -0.73 15.39 -8.67
N VAL A 220 0.39 15.69 -9.35
CA VAL A 220 1.72 15.13 -9.03
C VAL A 220 2.70 16.27 -8.82
N ALA A 221 3.33 16.31 -7.64
CA ALA A 221 4.35 17.30 -7.29
C ALA A 221 5.67 16.63 -6.91
N VAL A 222 6.74 16.96 -7.63
CA VAL A 222 8.10 16.50 -7.34
C VAL A 222 8.96 17.74 -7.05
N VAL A 223 9.41 17.89 -5.81
CA VAL A 223 10.05 19.15 -5.32
C VAL A 223 11.24 18.89 -4.41
N GLY A 224 12.08 19.91 -4.20
CA GLY A 224 13.17 19.87 -3.22
C GLY A 224 14.22 18.79 -3.51
N GLY A 225 14.69 18.71 -4.76
CA GLY A 225 15.70 17.75 -5.20
C GLY A 225 15.23 16.29 -5.24
N SER A 226 13.91 16.06 -5.23
CA SER A 226 13.32 14.72 -5.27
C SER A 226 13.24 14.15 -6.68
N VAL A 227 13.06 12.84 -6.77
CA VAL A 227 13.01 12.10 -8.04
C VAL A 227 11.74 11.27 -8.13
N LEU A 228 11.08 11.33 -9.28
CA LEU A 228 10.08 10.37 -9.71
C LEU A 228 10.56 9.70 -10.99
N GLN A 229 10.70 8.37 -10.97
CA GLN A 229 11.23 7.63 -12.10
C GLN A 229 10.52 6.30 -12.33
N ILE A 230 10.48 5.88 -13.59
CA ILE A 230 10.02 4.57 -14.03
C ILE A 230 11.07 4.06 -15.01
N VAL A 231 11.74 2.95 -14.67
CA VAL A 231 12.93 2.46 -15.41
C VAL A 231 12.75 0.98 -15.72
N SER A 232 13.21 0.53 -16.89
CA SER A 232 13.20 -0.89 -17.28
C SER A 232 11.86 -1.60 -17.06
N SER A 233 10.74 -0.88 -17.23
CA SER A 233 9.40 -1.38 -16.93
C SER A 233 8.55 -1.45 -18.19
N THR A 234 7.71 -2.47 -18.29
CA THR A 234 6.84 -2.72 -19.45
C THR A 234 5.40 -2.39 -19.11
N PHE A 235 4.76 -1.53 -19.91
CA PHE A 235 3.36 -1.16 -19.76
C PHE A 235 2.53 -1.75 -20.91
N ARG A 236 1.46 -2.48 -20.58
CA ARG A 236 0.49 -3.01 -21.54
C ARG A 236 -0.88 -2.41 -21.24
N LEU A 237 -1.14 -1.27 -21.87
CA LEU A 237 -2.37 -0.47 -21.71
C LEU A 237 -3.33 -0.70 -22.87
#